data_AF-A0AAD7EGD5-F1
#
_entry.id   AF-A0AAD7EGD5-F1
#
_cell.length_a   1.000
_cell.length_b   1.000
_cell.length_c   1.000
_cell.angle_alpha   90.00
_cell.angle_beta   90.00
_cell.angle_gamma   90.00
#
_symmetry.space_group_name_H-M   'P 1'
#
loop_
_entity.id
_entity.type
_entity.pdbx_description
1 polymer ?
#
loop_
_entity_poly.entity_id
_entity_poly.type
_entity_poly.pdbx_seq_one_letter_code
_entity_poly.pdbx_strand_id
1 'polypeptide(L)'
;MASVSYTALSALGAPLTLEEYTRLFNGPLADILTFLSEHLVGRQAAASARTTLFLAQEAQAKSQLKQPATTRSRADKALARLAAARTSSVVYTTQSAELQEKTQTASARLAALQRQLDAKHRLLLLLKVLEAKHALRTQRIEALTRKIDELKHTPLQVLPVLTVSPSICAPPTVPRTSHTRDRLADLHRLMLRTPAPNFNTNPTQQLQRTVARILSTDPNHPYTKDVVERCLAFAQSHAGSTHDNANGQRPDTRSLDTKSQSNKEKALKLQSLVERCEALRLACEDNLAEISDHTISLPSLSLSLKRTSQAAKGHVDLLRVLVLATAPEPINPEDKSESFASRVKHACGMSESVTTKAVLEEVGRVVRKAHRRQRLLHAGTSALLAPPSPSVDLAIHLNTTETAHIRAVELLTRKAAKAGAGQARAVEVEGVISEWGKLVGVVKS
;
A
#
# COMPACT_ATOMS: atom_id res chain seq x y z
N MET A 1 -24.62 -7.00 -37.33
CA MET A 1 -25.84 -6.45 -37.96
C MET A 1 -25.50 -5.24 -38.81
N ALA A 2 -25.08 -4.10 -38.23
CA ALA A 2 -24.75 -2.88 -38.97
C ALA A 2 -23.70 -3.05 -40.09
N SER A 3 -22.63 -3.84 -39.85
CA SER A 3 -21.61 -4.09 -40.87
C SER A 3 -22.11 -4.88 -42.08
N VAL A 4 -23.08 -5.77 -41.88
CA VAL A 4 -23.64 -6.64 -42.95
C VAL A 4 -24.62 -5.85 -43.82
N SER A 5 -25.43 -4.99 -43.20
CA SER A 5 -26.34 -4.11 -43.95
C SER A 5 -25.59 -3.00 -44.68
N TYR A 6 -24.50 -2.48 -44.10
CA TYR A 6 -23.60 -1.54 -44.78
C TYR A 6 -22.97 -2.14 -46.03
N THR A 7 -22.39 -3.34 -45.96
CA THR A 7 -21.73 -3.96 -47.13
C THR A 7 -22.74 -4.25 -48.25
N ALA A 8 -23.96 -4.66 -47.92
CA ALA A 8 -25.02 -4.86 -48.89
C ALA A 8 -25.43 -3.56 -49.59
N LEU A 9 -25.58 -2.46 -48.86
CA LEU A 9 -25.93 -1.15 -49.43
C LEU A 9 -24.76 -0.52 -50.21
N SER A 10 -23.53 -0.71 -49.75
CA SER A 10 -22.32 -0.25 -50.44
C SER A 10 -22.12 -0.99 -51.77
N ALA A 11 -22.39 -2.30 -51.83
CA ALA A 11 -22.36 -3.08 -53.06
C ALA A 11 -23.38 -2.60 -54.11
N LEU A 12 -24.41 -1.87 -53.68
CA LEU A 12 -25.43 -1.26 -54.55
C LEU A 12 -25.09 0.20 -54.92
N GLY A 13 -23.89 0.67 -54.57
CA GLY A 13 -23.41 2.00 -54.90
C GLY A 13 -23.93 3.10 -53.98
N ALA A 14 -24.39 2.76 -52.76
CA ALA A 14 -24.73 3.79 -51.78
C ALA A 14 -23.47 4.61 -51.41
N PRO A 15 -23.48 5.95 -51.61
CA PRO A 15 -22.33 6.81 -51.33
C PRO A 15 -22.29 7.18 -49.85
N LEU A 16 -22.30 6.19 -48.96
CA LEU A 16 -22.15 6.40 -47.53
C LEU A 16 -20.84 5.79 -47.04
N THR A 17 -20.14 6.53 -46.18
CA THR A 17 -19.02 5.99 -45.43
C THR A 17 -19.51 5.16 -44.24
N LEU A 18 -18.69 4.20 -43.77
CA LEU A 18 -19.05 3.33 -42.64
C LEU A 18 -19.36 4.12 -41.36
N GLU A 19 -18.69 5.26 -41.16
CA GLU A 19 -18.90 6.13 -40.01
C GLU A 19 -20.25 6.86 -40.08
N GLU A 20 -20.64 7.36 -41.25
CA GLU A 20 -21.96 7.96 -41.46
C GLU A 20 -23.08 6.93 -41.32
N TYR A 21 -22.83 5.72 -41.83
CA TYR A 21 -23.76 4.61 -41.71
C TYR A 21 -24.00 4.22 -40.24
N THR A 22 -22.94 4.07 -39.44
CA THR A 22 -23.08 3.69 -38.03
C THR A 22 -23.76 4.77 -37.18
N ARG A 23 -23.67 6.05 -37.57
CA ARG A 23 -24.45 7.14 -36.95
C ARG A 23 -25.94 7.04 -37.29
N LEU A 24 -26.27 6.76 -38.54
CA LEU A 24 -27.65 6.59 -39.03
C LEU A 24 -28.28 5.27 -38.57
N PHE A 25 -27.46 4.27 -38.24
CA PHE A 25 -27.89 2.94 -37.81
C PHE A 25 -28.30 2.93 -36.32
N ASN A 26 -29.22 3.81 -35.94
CA ASN A 26 -29.80 3.89 -34.60
C ASN A 26 -31.32 4.07 -34.67
N GLY A 27 -32.07 3.33 -33.86
CA GLY A 27 -33.52 3.45 -33.76
C GLY A 27 -34.30 2.88 -34.96
N PRO A 28 -35.53 3.35 -35.25
CA PRO A 28 -36.42 2.75 -36.25
C PRO A 28 -35.90 2.86 -37.69
N LEU A 29 -34.98 3.79 -37.96
CA LEU A 29 -34.30 3.88 -39.25
C LEU A 29 -33.39 2.67 -39.50
N ALA A 30 -32.80 2.10 -38.44
CA ALA A 30 -31.97 0.90 -38.55
C ALA A 30 -32.79 -0.28 -39.07
N ASP A 31 -34.04 -0.43 -38.62
CA ASP A 31 -34.96 -1.50 -39.04
C ASP A 31 -35.37 -1.35 -40.52
N ILE A 32 -35.55 -0.12 -40.99
CA ILE A 32 -35.84 0.16 -42.40
C ILE A 32 -34.61 -0.15 -43.27
N LEU A 33 -33.41 0.22 -42.80
CA LEU A 33 -32.16 -0.04 -43.52
C LEU A 33 -31.83 -1.53 -43.58
N THR A 34 -32.07 -2.29 -42.50
CA THR A 34 -31.95 -3.75 -42.52
C THR A 34 -32.97 -4.36 -43.46
N PHE A 35 -34.25 -3.97 -43.38
CA PHE A 35 -35.30 -4.45 -44.28
C PHE A 35 -34.95 -4.21 -45.75
N LEU A 36 -34.50 -3.00 -46.11
CA LEU A 36 -34.07 -2.66 -47.46
C LEU A 36 -32.88 -3.51 -47.90
N SER A 37 -31.86 -3.67 -47.05
CA SER A 37 -30.69 -4.48 -47.37
C SER A 37 -31.05 -5.95 -47.62
N GLU A 38 -31.95 -6.53 -46.83
CA GLU A 38 -32.43 -7.91 -46.99
C GLU A 38 -33.24 -8.07 -48.29
N HIS A 39 -34.14 -7.12 -48.58
CA HIS A 39 -34.94 -7.16 -49.81
C HIS A 39 -34.10 -7.01 -51.08
N LEU A 40 -33.07 -6.17 -51.05
CA LEU A 40 -32.19 -5.95 -52.19
C LEU A 40 -31.28 -7.17 -52.44
N VAL A 41 -30.76 -7.80 -51.38
CA VAL A 41 -30.05 -9.08 -51.47
C VAL A 41 -30.96 -10.16 -52.07
N GLY A 42 -32.21 -10.24 -51.63
CA GLY A 42 -33.20 -11.17 -52.19
C GLY A 42 -33.47 -10.94 -53.69
N ARG A 43 -33.61 -9.68 -54.12
CA ARG A 43 -33.78 -9.33 -55.55
C ARG A 43 -32.56 -9.67 -56.38
N GLN A 44 -31.35 -9.42 -55.88
CA GLN A 44 -30.11 -9.77 -56.57
C GLN A 44 -29.95 -11.29 -56.70
N ALA A 45 -30.28 -12.05 -55.67
CA ALA A 45 -30.29 -13.51 -55.71
C ALA A 45 -31.34 -14.05 -56.71
N ALA A 46 -32.53 -13.43 -56.77
CA ALA A 46 -33.54 -13.79 -57.76
C ALA A 46 -33.09 -13.44 -59.20
N ALA A 47 -32.44 -12.30 -59.40
CA ALA A 47 -31.88 -11.90 -60.69
C ALA A 47 -30.77 -12.85 -61.14
N SER A 48 -29.85 -13.23 -60.25
CA SER A 48 -28.79 -14.20 -60.55
C SER A 48 -29.36 -15.58 -60.90
N ALA A 49 -30.36 -16.05 -60.15
CA ALA A 49 -31.07 -17.30 -60.46
C ALA A 49 -31.80 -17.25 -61.81
N ARG A 50 -32.38 -16.10 -62.19
CA ARG A 50 -32.96 -15.91 -63.53
C ARG A 50 -31.90 -15.93 -64.62
N THR A 51 -30.75 -15.30 -64.40
CA THR A 51 -29.65 -15.34 -65.37
C THR A 51 -29.08 -16.74 -65.54
N THR A 52 -28.95 -17.53 -64.46
CA THR A 52 -28.49 -18.92 -64.57
C THR A 52 -29.51 -19.80 -65.28
N LEU A 53 -30.82 -19.60 -65.03
CA LEU A 53 -31.89 -20.25 -65.78
C LEU A 53 -31.85 -19.88 -67.27
N PHE A 54 -31.68 -18.60 -67.57
CA PHE A 54 -31.59 -18.13 -68.95
C PHE A 54 -30.36 -18.70 -69.66
N LEU A 55 -29.19 -18.69 -69.02
CA LEU A 55 -27.96 -19.31 -69.56
C LEU A 55 -28.13 -20.82 -69.74
N ALA A 56 -28.83 -21.50 -68.82
CA ALA A 56 -29.13 -22.92 -68.97
C ALA A 56 -30.08 -23.19 -70.15
N GLN A 57 -31.10 -22.35 -70.34
CA GLN A 57 -32.01 -22.42 -71.50
C GLN A 57 -31.29 -22.11 -72.81
N GLU A 58 -30.41 -21.11 -72.81
CA GLU A 58 -29.61 -20.73 -73.96
C GLU A 58 -28.57 -21.80 -74.31
N ALA A 59 -27.94 -22.43 -73.31
CA ALA A 59 -27.08 -23.58 -73.50
C ALA A 59 -27.84 -24.78 -74.07
N GLN A 60 -29.09 -25.00 -73.65
CA GLN A 60 -29.98 -26.01 -74.26
C GLN A 60 -30.33 -25.66 -75.71
N ALA A 61 -30.56 -24.38 -76.03
CA ALA A 61 -30.87 -23.92 -77.37
C ALA A 61 -29.64 -23.96 -78.32
N LYS A 62 -28.44 -23.65 -77.80
CA LYS A 62 -27.16 -23.66 -78.54
C LYS A 62 -26.55 -25.06 -78.68
N SER A 63 -26.89 -25.98 -77.78
CA SER A 63 -26.66 -27.41 -77.95
C SER A 63 -27.44 -27.88 -79.20
N GLN A 64 -26.80 -27.83 -80.37
CA GLN A 64 -27.30 -28.35 -81.64
C GLN A 64 -27.42 -29.89 -81.68
N LEU A 65 -27.77 -30.51 -80.56
CA LEU A 65 -28.42 -31.82 -80.54
C LEU A 65 -29.88 -31.69 -81.01
N LYS A 66 -30.07 -31.13 -82.21
CA LYS A 66 -31.17 -31.50 -83.11
C LYS A 66 -30.87 -32.91 -83.66
N GLN A 67 -30.72 -33.90 -82.79
CA GLN A 67 -31.11 -35.24 -83.21
C GLN A 67 -32.64 -35.24 -83.18
N PRO A 68 -33.30 -35.67 -84.27
CA PRO A 68 -34.74 -35.62 -84.35
C PRO A 68 -35.31 -36.39 -83.16
N ALA A 69 -36.23 -35.77 -82.43
CA ALA A 69 -36.86 -36.32 -81.22
C ALA A 69 -37.69 -37.60 -81.49
N THR A 70 -37.61 -38.16 -82.71
CA THR A 70 -38.40 -39.26 -83.27
C THR A 70 -37.72 -40.63 -83.19
N THR A 71 -36.46 -40.77 -82.73
CA THR A 71 -35.82 -42.12 -82.63
C THR A 71 -35.35 -42.55 -81.25
N ARG A 72 -35.33 -41.68 -80.23
CA ARG A 72 -35.18 -42.13 -78.84
C ARG A 72 -36.53 -42.53 -78.27
N SER A 73 -36.67 -43.80 -77.91
CA SER A 73 -37.85 -44.34 -77.25
C SER A 73 -38.22 -43.47 -76.04
N ARG A 74 -39.52 -43.32 -75.74
CA ARG A 74 -39.97 -42.65 -74.52
C ARG A 74 -39.28 -43.23 -73.27
N ALA A 75 -38.95 -44.52 -73.33
CA ALA A 75 -38.16 -45.22 -72.31
C ALA A 75 -36.76 -44.61 -72.12
N ASP A 76 -36.00 -44.36 -73.19
CA ASP A 76 -34.65 -43.79 -73.09
C ASP A 76 -34.64 -42.38 -72.52
N LYS A 77 -35.65 -41.57 -72.88
CA LYS A 77 -35.84 -40.22 -72.31
C LYS A 77 -36.19 -40.30 -70.82
N ALA A 78 -37.01 -41.26 -70.41
CA ALA A 78 -37.32 -41.49 -69.00
C ALA A 78 -36.09 -41.98 -68.22
N LEU A 79 -35.28 -42.89 -68.78
CA LEU A 79 -34.04 -43.37 -68.19
C LEU A 79 -32.99 -42.26 -68.04
N ALA A 80 -32.81 -41.41 -69.06
CA ALA A 80 -31.91 -40.27 -68.98
C ALA A 80 -32.35 -39.25 -67.92
N ARG A 81 -33.66 -38.96 -67.82
CA ARG A 81 -34.21 -38.10 -66.75
C ARG A 81 -34.03 -38.71 -65.37
N LEU A 82 -34.23 -40.02 -65.23
CA LEU A 82 -34.03 -40.74 -63.99
C LEU A 82 -32.55 -40.72 -63.58
N ALA A 83 -31.62 -40.92 -64.53
CA ALA A 83 -30.18 -40.82 -64.27
C ALA A 83 -29.76 -39.38 -63.87
N ALA A 84 -30.28 -38.36 -64.54
CA ALA A 84 -30.07 -36.95 -64.17
C ALA A 84 -30.67 -36.62 -62.79
N ALA A 85 -31.85 -37.15 -62.45
CA ALA A 85 -32.46 -36.98 -61.14
C ALA A 85 -31.67 -37.69 -60.04
N ARG A 86 -31.14 -38.91 -60.31
CA ARG A 86 -30.26 -39.62 -59.36
C ARG A 86 -28.96 -38.87 -59.09
N THR A 87 -28.29 -38.39 -60.14
CA THR A 87 -27.06 -37.60 -59.98
C THR A 87 -27.32 -36.30 -59.22
N SER A 88 -28.41 -35.59 -59.56
CA SER A 88 -28.83 -34.39 -58.81
C SER A 88 -29.15 -34.72 -57.35
N SER A 89 -29.85 -35.83 -57.07
CA SER A 89 -30.14 -36.27 -55.71
C SER A 89 -28.86 -36.51 -54.90
N VAL A 90 -27.85 -37.14 -55.50
CA VAL A 90 -26.55 -37.35 -54.83
C VAL A 90 -25.89 -36.01 -54.52
N VAL A 91 -25.85 -35.07 -55.47
CA VAL A 91 -25.28 -33.73 -55.25
C VAL A 91 -26.02 -32.97 -54.15
N TYR A 92 -27.35 -33.03 -54.09
CA TYR A 92 -28.11 -32.37 -53.02
C TYR A 92 -27.88 -33.04 -51.66
N THR A 93 -27.76 -34.35 -51.61
CA THR A 93 -27.45 -35.05 -50.34
C THR A 93 -26.06 -34.69 -49.82
N THR A 94 -25.04 -34.58 -50.70
CA THR A 94 -23.70 -34.17 -50.28
C THR A 94 -23.68 -32.71 -49.82
N GLN A 95 -24.31 -31.80 -50.57
CA GLN A 95 -24.44 -30.39 -50.17
C GLN A 95 -25.19 -30.22 -48.85
N SER A 96 -26.27 -30.98 -48.63
CA SER A 96 -26.99 -30.96 -47.35
C SER A 96 -26.13 -31.44 -46.19
N ALA A 97 -25.35 -32.51 -46.39
CA ALA A 97 -24.43 -33.01 -45.37
C ALA A 97 -23.32 -31.99 -45.05
N GLU A 98 -22.72 -31.36 -46.05
CA GLU A 98 -21.72 -30.29 -45.86
C GLU A 98 -22.30 -29.09 -45.10
N LEU A 99 -23.52 -28.66 -45.42
CA LEU A 99 -24.19 -27.57 -44.71
C LEU A 99 -24.52 -27.97 -43.26
N GLN A 100 -24.91 -29.21 -43.02
CA GLN A 100 -25.14 -29.73 -41.68
C GLN A 100 -23.85 -29.75 -40.85
N GLU A 101 -22.71 -30.14 -41.44
CA GLU A 101 -21.42 -30.09 -40.76
C GLU A 101 -20.98 -28.64 -40.48
N LYS A 102 -21.15 -27.73 -41.45
CA LYS A 102 -20.84 -26.29 -41.27
C LYS A 102 -21.71 -25.66 -40.19
N THR A 103 -22.98 -26.02 -40.08
CA THR A 103 -23.87 -25.51 -39.02
C THR A 103 -23.54 -26.09 -37.65
N GLN A 104 -23.14 -27.36 -37.55
CA GLN A 104 -22.67 -27.98 -36.31
C GLN A 104 -21.34 -27.37 -35.82
N THR A 105 -20.39 -27.14 -36.71
CA THR A 105 -19.13 -26.48 -36.35
C THR A 105 -19.34 -25.02 -35.95
N ALA A 106 -20.24 -24.29 -36.62
CA ALA A 106 -20.62 -22.94 -36.25
C ALA A 106 -21.34 -22.90 -34.88
N SER A 107 -22.24 -23.83 -34.59
CA SER A 107 -22.95 -23.89 -33.30
C SER A 107 -22.00 -24.22 -32.14
N ALA A 108 -21.04 -25.13 -32.35
CA ALA A 108 -19.99 -25.43 -31.38
C ALA A 108 -19.12 -24.20 -31.09
N ARG A 109 -18.74 -23.43 -32.13
CA ARG A 109 -18.01 -22.16 -31.98
C ARG A 109 -18.81 -21.11 -31.22
N LEU A 110 -20.10 -20.97 -31.50
CA LEU A 110 -20.99 -20.06 -30.76
C LEU A 110 -21.06 -20.45 -29.27
N ALA A 111 -21.23 -21.73 -28.96
CA ALA A 111 -21.23 -22.21 -27.58
C ALA A 111 -19.90 -21.93 -26.87
N ALA A 112 -18.76 -22.11 -27.55
CA ALA A 112 -17.44 -21.80 -27.01
C ALA A 112 -17.27 -20.30 -26.73
N LEU A 113 -17.65 -19.43 -27.68
CA LEU A 113 -17.60 -17.97 -27.51
C LEU A 113 -18.53 -17.49 -26.39
N GLN A 114 -19.70 -18.09 -26.24
CA GLN A 114 -20.65 -17.76 -25.17
C GLN A 114 -20.08 -18.11 -23.79
N ARG A 115 -19.44 -19.28 -23.65
CA ARG A 115 -18.72 -19.64 -22.41
C ARG A 115 -17.58 -18.66 -22.10
N GLN A 116 -16.83 -18.21 -23.12
CA GLN A 116 -15.78 -17.21 -22.92
C GLN A 116 -16.35 -15.85 -22.47
N LEU A 117 -17.48 -15.43 -23.05
CA LEU A 117 -18.17 -14.20 -22.68
C LEU A 117 -18.68 -14.27 -21.23
N ASP A 118 -19.29 -15.38 -20.84
CA ASP A 118 -19.74 -15.61 -19.46
C ASP A 118 -18.56 -15.61 -18.47
N ALA A 119 -17.43 -16.22 -18.84
CA ALA A 119 -16.21 -16.18 -18.02
C ALA A 119 -15.69 -14.74 -17.84
N LYS A 120 -15.69 -13.94 -18.92
CA LYS A 120 -15.30 -12.52 -18.87
C LYS A 120 -16.27 -11.70 -18.01
N HIS A 121 -17.57 -11.95 -18.10
CA HIS A 121 -18.56 -11.28 -17.25
C HIS A 121 -18.36 -11.60 -15.76
N ARG A 122 -18.09 -12.86 -15.42
CA ARG A 122 -17.77 -13.25 -14.03
C ARG A 122 -16.50 -12.56 -13.53
N LEU A 123 -15.47 -12.48 -14.36
CA LEU A 123 -14.21 -11.80 -14.01
C LEU A 123 -14.42 -10.29 -13.80
N LEU A 124 -15.21 -9.64 -14.66
CA LEU A 124 -15.55 -8.22 -14.52
C LEU A 124 -16.34 -7.97 -13.23
N LEU A 125 -17.30 -8.83 -12.90
CA LEU A 125 -18.05 -8.74 -11.65
C LEU A 125 -17.13 -8.90 -10.42
N LEU A 126 -16.18 -9.84 -10.47
CA LEU A 126 -15.19 -10.01 -9.42
C LEU A 126 -14.29 -8.77 -9.27
N LEU A 127 -13.83 -8.18 -10.38
CA LEU A 127 -13.05 -6.94 -10.37
C LEU A 127 -13.82 -5.79 -9.72
N LYS A 128 -15.10 -5.59 -10.08
CA LYS A 128 -15.97 -4.58 -9.46
C LYS A 128 -16.11 -4.78 -7.94
N VAL A 129 -16.26 -6.02 -7.48
CA VAL A 129 -16.32 -6.33 -6.04
C VAL A 129 -14.99 -6.03 -5.36
N LEU A 130 -13.86 -6.32 -6.01
CA LEU A 130 -12.53 -6.01 -5.48
C LEU A 130 -12.27 -4.49 -5.42
N GLU A 131 -12.68 -3.75 -6.45
CA GLU A 131 -12.62 -2.28 -6.47
C GLU A 131 -13.45 -1.67 -5.34
N ALA A 132 -14.69 -2.14 -5.14
CA ALA A 132 -15.55 -1.69 -4.04
C ALA A 132 -14.92 -1.99 -2.66
N LYS A 133 -14.33 -3.18 -2.50
CA LYS A 133 -13.60 -3.53 -1.26
C LYS A 133 -12.35 -2.67 -1.05
N HIS A 134 -11.64 -2.32 -2.13
CA HIS A 134 -10.49 -1.44 -2.08
C HIS A 134 -10.89 -0.01 -1.69
N ALA A 135 -11.96 0.53 -2.27
CA ALA A 135 -12.53 1.82 -1.92
C ALA A 135 -12.93 1.89 -0.43
N LEU A 136 -13.54 0.82 0.09
CA LEU A 136 -13.92 0.76 1.51
C LEU A 136 -12.68 0.69 2.43
N ARG A 137 -11.63 -0.03 2.03
CA ARG A 137 -10.35 -0.04 2.76
C ARG A 137 -9.68 1.33 2.78
N THR A 138 -9.64 2.03 1.65
CA THR A 138 -9.07 3.39 1.57
C THR A 138 -9.86 4.36 2.43
N GLN A 139 -11.20 4.32 2.39
CA GLN A 139 -12.05 5.12 3.28
C GLN A 139 -11.78 4.84 4.77
N ARG A 140 -11.60 3.58 5.16
CA ARG A 140 -11.25 3.22 6.55
C ARG A 140 -9.88 3.75 6.96
N ILE A 141 -8.89 3.67 6.06
CA ILE A 141 -7.55 4.20 6.30
C ILE A 141 -7.63 5.72 6.49
N GLU A 142 -8.33 6.43 5.61
CA GLU A 142 -8.54 7.87 5.75
C GLU A 142 -9.23 8.24 7.06
N ALA A 143 -10.25 7.50 7.47
CA ALA A 143 -10.93 7.72 8.75
C ALA A 143 -9.99 7.49 9.95
N LEU A 144 -9.12 6.48 9.89
CA LEU A 144 -8.10 6.25 10.92
C LEU A 144 -7.07 7.37 10.94
N THR A 145 -6.59 7.82 9.79
CA THR A 145 -5.66 8.96 9.69
C THR A 145 -6.27 10.21 10.31
N ARG A 146 -7.54 10.52 9.99
CA ARG A 146 -8.25 11.66 10.60
C ARG A 146 -8.32 11.55 12.12
N LYS A 147 -8.67 10.39 12.67
CA LYS A 147 -8.70 10.16 14.13
C LYS A 147 -7.31 10.31 14.77
N ILE A 148 -6.26 9.85 14.10
CA ILE A 148 -4.88 10.02 14.58
C ILE A 148 -4.51 11.50 14.61
N ASP A 149 -4.90 12.26 13.59
CA ASP A 149 -4.64 13.70 13.53
C ASP A 149 -5.47 14.46 14.56
N GLU A 150 -6.74 14.07 14.79
CA GLU A 150 -7.56 14.58 15.89
C GLU A 150 -6.86 14.34 17.23
N LEU A 151 -6.41 13.12 17.52
CA LEU A 151 -5.69 12.81 18.77
C LEU A 151 -4.39 13.60 18.94
N LYS A 152 -3.68 13.90 17.86
CA LYS A 152 -2.47 14.76 17.90
C LYS A 152 -2.80 16.23 18.17
N HIS A 153 -3.96 16.70 17.71
CA HIS A 153 -4.37 18.10 17.82
C HIS A 153 -5.30 18.39 19.00
N THR A 154 -5.86 17.35 19.64
CA THR A 154 -6.64 17.52 20.85
C THR A 154 -5.66 17.80 21.99
N PRO A 155 -5.59 19.02 22.55
CA PRO A 155 -4.75 19.28 23.70
C PRO A 155 -5.20 18.35 24.81
N LEU A 156 -4.25 17.74 25.54
CA LEU A 156 -4.50 16.90 26.71
C LEU A 156 -5.37 17.66 27.71
N GLN A 157 -6.69 17.61 27.54
CA GLN A 157 -7.63 18.02 28.56
C GLN A 157 -7.45 17.02 29.67
N VAL A 158 -6.98 17.52 30.80
CA VAL A 158 -6.92 16.81 32.07
C VAL A 158 -8.29 16.22 32.32
N LEU A 159 -8.46 14.94 32.01
CA LEU A 159 -9.71 14.22 32.23
C LEU A 159 -9.95 14.17 33.75
N PRO A 160 -11.17 14.48 34.22
CA PRO A 160 -11.50 14.34 35.62
C PRO A 160 -11.35 12.87 36.00
N VAL A 161 -10.54 12.63 37.04
CA VAL A 161 -10.30 11.33 37.68
C VAL A 161 -11.65 10.65 37.91
N LEU A 162 -12.00 9.70 37.05
CA LEU A 162 -13.09 8.78 37.31
C LEU A 162 -12.59 7.81 38.37
N THR A 163 -13.11 7.95 39.58
CA THR A 163 -13.01 6.98 40.66
C THR A 163 -13.54 5.64 40.20
N VAL A 164 -12.64 4.78 39.70
CA VAL A 164 -12.95 3.39 39.40
C VAL A 164 -12.99 2.61 40.72
N SER A 165 -14.15 2.01 41.00
CA SER A 165 -14.38 1.10 42.11
C SER A 165 -13.44 -0.11 42.02
N PRO A 166 -12.79 -0.55 43.11
CA PRO A 166 -11.78 -1.60 43.06
C PRO A 166 -12.44 -2.97 42.79
N SER A 167 -12.30 -3.46 41.56
CA SER A 167 -12.52 -4.87 41.26
C SER A 167 -11.27 -5.65 41.65
N ILE A 168 -11.49 -6.63 42.53
CA ILE A 168 -10.51 -7.53 43.11
C ILE A 168 -9.87 -8.33 41.99
N CYS A 169 -8.64 -7.99 41.60
CA CYS A 169 -7.81 -8.83 40.76
C CYS A 169 -6.38 -8.87 41.32
N ALA A 170 -5.83 -10.09 41.31
CA ALA A 170 -4.66 -10.55 42.03
C ALA A 170 -3.40 -9.66 41.91
N PRO A 171 -2.50 -9.68 42.93
CA PRO A 171 -1.33 -8.81 42.96
C PRO A 171 -0.31 -9.20 41.88
N PRO A 172 0.08 -8.30 40.97
CA PRO A 172 1.29 -8.48 40.20
C PRO A 172 2.50 -8.21 41.10
N THR A 173 3.50 -9.07 40.98
CA THR A 173 4.81 -8.95 41.62
C THR A 173 5.47 -7.63 41.24
N VAL A 174 5.66 -6.78 42.25
CA VAL A 174 6.28 -5.45 42.14
C VAL A 174 7.74 -5.59 41.69
N PRO A 175 8.18 -4.92 40.60
CA PRO A 175 9.59 -4.82 40.29
C PRO A 175 10.27 -3.83 41.25
N ARG A 176 11.43 -4.26 41.76
CA ARG A 176 12.30 -3.62 42.75
C ARG A 176 12.27 -2.08 42.70
N THR A 177 11.85 -1.47 43.81
CA THR A 177 11.92 -0.04 44.07
C THR A 177 13.37 0.42 44.15
N SER A 178 13.68 1.49 43.43
CA SER A 178 14.98 2.17 43.45
C SER A 178 15.27 2.73 44.85
N HIS A 179 16.49 2.54 45.35
CA HIS A 179 17.00 3.05 46.64
C HIS A 179 16.73 4.54 46.91
N THR A 180 16.53 5.34 45.87
CA THR A 180 16.17 6.76 45.94
C THR A 180 14.75 7.02 46.46
N ARG A 181 13.77 6.17 46.12
CA ARG A 181 12.38 6.29 46.58
C ARG A 181 12.27 5.98 48.06
N ASP A 182 12.98 4.95 48.52
CA ASP A 182 13.00 4.56 49.93
C ASP A 182 13.71 5.62 50.78
N ARG A 183 14.83 6.19 50.30
CA ARG A 183 15.53 7.30 50.96
C ARG A 183 14.65 8.56 51.08
N LEU A 184 13.89 8.90 50.05
CA LEU A 184 12.97 10.04 50.09
C LEU A 184 11.76 9.78 51.01
N ALA A 185 11.23 8.56 51.01
CA ALA A 185 10.15 8.17 51.92
C ALA A 185 10.61 8.17 53.38
N ASP A 186 11.84 7.71 53.65
CA ASP A 186 12.45 7.75 54.98
C ASP A 186 12.73 9.18 55.44
N LEU A 187 13.22 10.06 54.55
CA LEU A 187 13.40 11.48 54.86
C LEU A 187 12.06 12.15 55.17
N HIS A 188 11.02 11.87 54.37
CA HIS A 188 9.68 12.41 54.57
C HIS A 188 9.06 11.90 55.88
N ARG A 189 9.28 10.63 56.24
CA ARG A 189 8.92 10.07 57.55
C ARG A 189 9.66 10.75 58.70
N LEU A 190 10.94 11.09 58.53
CA LEU A 190 11.73 11.80 59.54
C LEU A 190 11.21 13.23 59.77
N MET A 191 10.79 13.90 58.70
CA MET A 191 10.22 15.26 58.78
C MET A 191 8.80 15.29 59.34
N LEU A 192 7.99 14.26 59.08
CA LEU A 192 6.62 14.15 59.65
C LEU A 192 6.61 13.64 61.09
N ARG A 193 7.68 12.98 61.53
CA ARG A 193 7.81 12.35 62.85
C ARG A 193 8.75 13.10 63.78
N THR A 194 8.91 14.41 63.60
CA THR A 194 9.36 15.30 64.67
C THR A 194 8.19 15.49 65.63
N PRO A 195 8.13 14.80 66.79
CA PRO A 195 7.13 15.12 67.80
C PRO A 195 7.34 16.56 68.26
N ALA A 196 6.25 17.28 68.53
CA ALA A 196 6.31 18.57 69.21
C ALA A 196 7.19 18.44 70.46
N PRO A 197 8.15 19.33 70.69
CA PRO A 197 9.05 19.22 71.83
C PRO A 197 8.24 19.35 73.11
N ASN A 198 8.18 18.26 73.90
CA ASN A 198 7.77 18.35 75.30
C ASN A 198 8.84 19.17 76.03
N PHE A 199 8.60 20.46 76.21
CA PHE A 199 9.53 21.44 76.78
C PHE A 199 9.97 21.19 78.24
N ASN A 200 9.54 20.10 78.88
CA ASN A 200 9.84 19.79 80.28
C ASN A 200 10.98 18.78 80.48
N THR A 201 11.62 18.29 79.42
CA THR A 201 12.81 17.42 79.53
C THR A 201 14.07 18.17 79.13
N ASN A 202 15.12 18.07 79.96
CA ASN A 202 16.43 18.67 79.70
C ASN A 202 16.89 18.30 78.26
N PRO A 203 17.18 19.29 77.38
CA PRO A 203 17.41 19.04 75.96
C PRO A 203 18.62 18.13 75.70
N THR A 204 19.59 18.16 76.61
CA THR A 204 20.76 17.27 76.62
C THR A 204 20.39 15.82 76.89
N GLN A 205 19.43 15.55 77.79
CA GLN A 205 18.96 14.19 78.05
C GLN A 205 18.12 13.64 76.89
N GLN A 206 17.37 14.51 76.20
CA GLN A 206 16.62 14.12 75.02
C GLN A 206 17.56 13.78 73.86
N LEU A 207 18.61 14.59 73.64
CA LEU A 207 19.66 14.32 72.67
C LEU A 207 20.38 13.00 72.99
N GLN A 208 20.77 12.77 74.24
CA GLN A 208 21.37 11.52 74.70
C GLN A 208 20.49 10.31 74.39
N ARG A 209 19.17 10.37 74.67
CA ARG A 209 18.25 9.27 74.36
C ARG A 209 18.09 9.03 72.85
N THR A 210 18.12 10.09 72.03
CA THR A 210 18.04 9.92 70.57
C THR A 210 19.31 9.32 69.99
N VAL A 211 20.48 9.77 70.44
CA VAL A 211 21.78 9.22 70.01
C VAL A 211 21.93 7.77 70.46
N ALA A 212 21.53 7.47 71.70
CA ALA A 212 21.46 6.10 72.23
C ALA A 212 20.59 5.18 71.36
N ARG A 213 19.41 5.67 70.95
CA ARG A 213 18.49 4.92 70.08
C ARG A 213 19.07 4.66 68.69
N ILE A 214 19.75 5.64 68.11
CA ILE A 214 20.38 5.49 66.78
C ILE A 214 21.56 4.53 66.84
N LEU A 215 22.37 4.62 67.90
CA LEU A 215 23.54 3.76 68.11
C LEU A 215 23.18 2.39 68.71
N SER A 216 21.90 2.17 69.06
CA SER A 216 21.41 0.96 69.74
C SER A 216 22.17 0.63 71.04
N THR A 217 22.62 1.66 71.77
CA THR A 217 23.38 1.56 73.04
C THR A 217 22.59 2.15 74.20
N ASP A 218 22.99 1.83 75.44
CA ASP A 218 22.39 2.44 76.63
C ASP A 218 22.66 3.96 76.65
N PRO A 219 21.67 4.81 77.00
CA PRO A 219 21.85 6.26 77.15
C PRO A 219 22.96 6.67 78.13
N ASN A 220 23.31 5.82 79.10
CA ASN A 220 24.40 6.08 80.05
C ASN A 220 25.77 5.52 79.61
N HIS A 221 25.85 4.84 78.47
CA HIS A 221 27.09 4.25 77.98
C HIS A 221 28.14 5.35 77.64
N PRO A 222 29.42 5.18 78.00
CA PRO A 222 30.46 6.21 77.82
C PRO A 222 30.61 6.65 76.36
N TYR A 223 30.48 5.73 75.41
CA TYR A 223 30.50 6.02 73.97
C TYR A 223 29.37 6.97 73.52
N THR A 224 28.16 6.79 74.07
CA THR A 224 27.01 7.66 73.74
C THR A 224 27.23 9.07 74.28
N LYS A 225 27.83 9.21 75.47
CA LYS A 225 28.15 10.52 76.07
C LYS A 225 29.20 11.28 75.26
N ASP A 226 30.25 10.59 74.82
CA ASP A 226 31.33 11.17 74.01
C ASP A 226 30.80 11.66 72.63
N VAL A 227 29.93 10.87 71.98
CA VAL A 227 29.27 11.33 70.74
C VAL A 227 28.38 12.55 70.96
N VAL A 228 27.64 12.60 72.07
CA VAL A 228 26.81 13.76 72.41
C VAL A 228 27.67 14.99 72.73
N GLU A 229 28.78 14.83 73.45
CA GLU A 229 29.72 15.92 73.72
C GLU A 229 30.35 16.45 72.43
N ARG A 230 30.73 15.58 71.49
CA ARG A 230 31.23 16.01 70.17
C ARG A 230 30.16 16.74 69.37
N CYS A 231 28.91 16.28 69.40
CA CYS A 231 27.79 16.98 68.77
C CYS A 231 27.53 18.35 69.41
N LEU A 232 27.64 18.47 70.74
CA LEU A 232 27.50 19.73 71.45
C LEU A 232 28.67 20.67 71.16
N ALA A 233 29.91 20.17 71.16
CA ALA A 233 31.11 20.94 70.82
C ALA A 233 31.05 21.45 69.36
N PHE A 234 30.57 20.61 68.44
CA PHE A 234 30.35 21.00 67.04
C PHE A 234 29.23 22.05 66.90
N ALA A 235 28.14 21.92 67.64
CA ALA A 235 27.07 22.93 67.65
C ALA A 235 27.56 24.26 68.27
N GLN A 236 28.35 24.20 69.34
CA GLN A 236 28.94 25.37 69.98
C GLN A 236 29.98 26.07 69.10
N SER A 237 30.82 25.32 68.37
CA SER A 237 31.78 25.91 67.43
C SER A 237 31.08 26.59 66.25
N HIS A 238 29.98 26.03 65.76
CA HIS A 238 29.15 26.67 64.73
C HIS A 238 28.38 27.90 65.25
N ALA A 239 27.88 27.86 66.49
CA ALA A 239 27.23 29.00 67.13
C ALA A 239 28.22 30.15 67.39
N GLY A 240 29.46 29.83 67.78
CA GLY A 240 30.55 30.81 67.91
C GLY A 240 30.92 31.46 66.57
N SER A 241 31.01 30.66 65.50
CA SER A 241 31.29 31.15 64.14
C SER A 241 30.17 32.05 63.57
N THR A 242 28.93 31.90 64.05
CA THR A 242 27.83 32.82 63.68
C THR A 242 27.80 34.08 64.54
N HIS A 243 28.30 34.02 65.79
CA HIS A 243 28.37 35.17 66.68
C HIS A 243 29.51 36.15 66.33
N ASP A 244 30.64 35.66 65.80
CA ASP A 244 31.74 36.53 65.34
C ASP A 244 31.37 37.36 64.10
N ASN A 245 30.34 36.97 63.35
CA ASN A 245 29.74 37.78 62.27
C ASN A 245 28.57 38.67 62.74
N ALA A 246 28.13 38.55 64.00
CA ALA A 246 27.01 39.31 64.55
C ALA A 246 27.43 40.59 65.29
N ASN A 247 28.72 40.71 65.66
CA ASN A 247 29.26 41.92 66.27
C ASN A 247 29.80 42.88 65.19
N GLY A 248 28.91 43.63 64.54
CA GLY A 248 29.35 44.82 63.78
C GLY A 248 28.31 45.44 62.85
N GLN A 249 27.43 44.65 62.23
CA GLN A 249 26.40 45.20 61.35
C GLN A 249 25.07 44.49 61.57
N ARG A 250 24.15 45.23 62.20
CA ARG A 250 22.73 44.94 62.22
C ARG A 250 22.31 44.62 60.77
N PRO A 251 21.89 43.39 60.44
CA PRO A 251 21.57 43.05 59.06
C PRO A 251 20.48 44.00 58.57
N ASP A 252 20.79 44.76 57.53
CA ASP A 252 19.87 45.70 56.92
C ASP A 252 18.56 44.98 56.61
N THR A 253 17.45 45.42 57.18
CA THR A 253 16.15 44.73 57.13
C THR A 253 15.72 44.49 55.68
N ARG A 254 16.12 45.39 54.78
CA ARG A 254 15.93 45.28 53.33
C ARG A 254 16.66 44.08 52.72
N SER A 255 17.83 43.71 53.23
CA SER A 255 18.58 42.53 52.76
C SER A 255 17.94 41.21 53.20
N LEU A 256 17.29 41.19 54.35
CA LEU A 256 16.52 40.04 54.85
C LEU A 256 15.22 39.87 54.06
N ASP A 257 14.54 40.97 53.75
CA ASP A 257 13.32 40.95 52.93
C ASP A 257 13.60 40.47 51.50
N THR A 258 14.69 40.95 50.87
CA THR A 258 15.09 40.48 49.53
C THR A 258 15.47 39.00 49.52
N LYS A 259 16.18 38.50 50.54
CA LYS A 259 16.48 37.07 50.68
C LYS A 259 15.23 36.23 50.96
N SER A 260 14.32 36.74 51.79
CA SER A 260 13.02 36.10 52.08
C SER A 260 12.18 35.97 50.81
N GLN A 261 12.12 37.03 50.00
CA GLN A 261 11.38 37.04 48.74
C GLN A 261 12.01 36.12 47.68
N SER A 262 13.34 36.14 47.53
CA SER A 262 14.07 35.18 46.71
C SER A 262 13.81 33.72 47.14
N ASN A 263 13.75 33.46 48.45
CA ASN A 263 13.46 32.12 48.96
C ASN A 263 12.01 31.69 48.69
N LYS A 264 11.05 32.62 48.78
CA LYS A 264 9.65 32.36 48.38
C LYS A 264 9.55 32.03 46.90
N GLU A 265 10.23 32.77 46.04
CA GLU A 265 10.26 32.49 44.60
C GLU A 265 10.90 31.14 44.28
N LYS A 266 12.01 30.79 44.96
CA LYS A 266 12.64 29.46 44.82
C LYS A 266 11.72 28.34 45.31
N ALA A 267 11.00 28.55 46.41
CA ALA A 267 10.04 27.59 46.94
C ALA A 267 8.88 27.36 45.95
N LEU A 268 8.32 28.43 45.37
CA LEU A 268 7.27 28.33 44.34
C LEU A 268 7.77 27.61 43.08
N LYS A 269 9.00 27.90 42.64
CA LYS A 269 9.61 27.19 41.51
C LYS A 269 9.80 25.70 41.80
N LEU A 270 10.30 25.36 42.99
CA LEU A 270 10.44 23.96 43.42
C LEU A 270 9.09 23.25 43.48
N GLN A 271 8.06 23.91 44.03
CA GLN A 271 6.71 23.36 44.07
C GLN A 271 6.17 23.10 42.66
N SER A 272 6.32 24.06 41.73
CA SER A 272 5.89 23.87 40.34
C SER A 272 6.62 22.73 39.62
N LEU A 273 7.90 22.51 39.93
CA LEU A 273 8.68 21.40 39.40
C LEU A 273 8.20 20.06 39.97
N VAL A 274 7.87 20.01 41.26
CA VAL A 274 7.32 18.81 41.90
C VAL A 274 5.96 18.46 41.28
N GLU A 275 5.06 19.43 41.16
CA GLU A 275 3.75 19.24 40.52
C GLU A 275 3.89 18.75 39.07
N ARG A 276 4.85 19.30 38.30
CA ARG A 276 5.14 18.85 36.94
C ARG A 276 5.71 17.44 36.88
N CYS A 277 6.59 17.07 37.81
CA CYS A 277 7.13 15.72 37.92
C CYS A 277 6.04 14.70 38.29
N GLU A 278 5.11 15.06 39.17
CA GLU A 278 3.96 14.21 39.50
C GLU A 278 3.00 14.04 38.32
N ALA A 279 2.70 15.12 37.59
CA ALA A 279 1.90 15.05 36.37
C ALA A 279 2.54 14.16 35.30
N LEU A 280 3.86 14.28 35.10
CA LEU A 280 4.61 13.40 34.19
C LEU A 280 4.60 11.94 34.66
N ARG A 281 4.72 11.69 35.97
CA ARG A 281 4.64 10.34 36.53
C ARG A 281 3.27 9.72 36.24
N LEU A 282 2.18 10.44 36.49
CA LEU A 282 0.82 9.97 36.22
C LEU A 282 0.62 9.69 34.73
N ALA A 283 1.04 10.60 33.86
CA ALA A 283 0.98 10.38 32.41
C ALA A 283 1.78 9.15 31.97
N CYS A 284 2.95 8.91 32.55
CA CYS A 284 3.74 7.70 32.29
C CYS A 284 3.01 6.43 32.77
N GLU A 285 2.37 6.48 33.94
CA GLU A 285 1.58 5.35 34.47
C GLU A 285 0.37 5.03 33.59
N ASP A 286 -0.36 6.05 33.14
CA ASP A 286 -1.49 5.91 32.22
C ASP A 286 -1.06 5.34 30.87
N ASN A 287 0.04 5.85 30.29
CA ASN A 287 0.58 5.32 29.04
C ASN A 287 1.05 3.86 29.18
N LEU A 288 1.66 3.50 30.32
CA LEU A 288 2.05 2.12 30.59
C LEU A 288 0.84 1.20 30.74
N ALA A 289 -0.23 1.67 31.38
CA ALA A 289 -1.49 0.95 31.47
C ALA A 289 -2.11 0.74 30.08
N GLU A 290 -2.18 1.77 29.24
CA GLU A 290 -2.70 1.67 27.88
C GLU A 290 -1.88 0.72 26.99
N ILE A 291 -0.54 0.77 27.09
CA ILE A 291 0.37 -0.17 26.42
C ILE A 291 0.13 -1.60 26.93
N SER A 292 -0.11 -1.78 28.23
CA SER A 292 -0.40 -3.08 28.82
C SER A 292 -1.73 -3.65 28.30
N ASP A 293 -2.78 -2.83 28.22
CA ASP A 293 -4.07 -3.23 27.65
C ASP A 293 -3.96 -3.56 26.15
N HIS A 294 -3.19 -2.76 25.41
CA HIS A 294 -2.90 -3.04 24.01
C HIS A 294 -2.12 -4.35 23.83
N THR A 295 -1.12 -4.62 24.67
CA THR A 295 -0.36 -5.88 24.62
C THR A 295 -1.21 -7.09 25.01
N ILE A 296 -2.19 -6.94 25.90
CA ILE A 296 -3.18 -7.98 26.22
C ILE A 296 -4.16 -8.22 25.06
N SER A 297 -4.50 -7.17 24.29
CA SER A 297 -5.39 -7.28 23.13
C SER A 297 -4.72 -7.83 21.85
N LEU A 298 -3.40 -7.67 21.73
CA LEU A 298 -2.57 -8.09 20.59
C LEU A 298 -2.72 -9.59 20.21
N PRO A 299 -2.75 -10.55 21.16
CA PRO A 299 -3.01 -11.96 20.88
C PRO A 299 -4.36 -12.18 20.20
N SER A 300 -5.42 -11.51 20.66
CA SER A 300 -6.77 -11.63 20.10
C SER A 300 -6.82 -11.12 18.65
N LEU A 301 -6.13 -10.01 18.38
CA LEU A 301 -6.02 -9.40 17.06
C LEU A 301 -5.18 -10.29 16.14
N SER A 302 -4.11 -10.89 16.65
CA SER A 302 -3.28 -11.86 15.91
C SER A 302 -4.06 -13.13 15.56
N LEU A 303 -4.93 -13.62 16.45
CA LEU A 303 -5.80 -14.77 16.21
C LEU A 303 -6.88 -14.45 15.18
N SER A 304 -7.47 -13.25 15.25
CA SER A 304 -8.42 -12.75 14.25
C SER A 304 -7.77 -12.59 12.87
N LEU A 305 -6.54 -12.05 12.82
CA LEU A 305 -5.74 -11.95 11.59
C LEU A 305 -5.35 -13.32 11.03
N LYS A 306 -4.97 -14.28 11.89
CA LYS A 306 -4.70 -15.67 11.47
C LYS A 306 -5.95 -16.35 10.92
N ARG A 307 -7.11 -16.20 11.58
CA ARG A 307 -8.40 -16.75 11.10
C ARG A 307 -8.80 -16.14 9.76
N THR A 308 -8.71 -14.82 9.61
CA THR A 308 -9.02 -14.13 8.35
C THR A 308 -8.02 -14.49 7.25
N SER A 309 -6.73 -14.64 7.56
CA SER A 309 -5.72 -15.15 6.63
C SER A 309 -6.00 -16.58 6.18
N GLN A 310 -6.41 -17.46 7.10
CA GLN A 310 -6.76 -18.85 6.76
C GLN A 310 -8.03 -18.91 5.90
N ALA A 311 -9.06 -18.14 6.25
CA ALA A 311 -10.28 -18.03 5.46
C ALA A 311 -9.98 -17.48 4.05
N ALA A 312 -9.16 -16.43 3.94
CA ALA A 312 -8.73 -15.88 2.66
C ALA A 312 -7.90 -16.89 1.84
N LYS A 313 -7.04 -17.69 2.49
CA LYS A 313 -6.29 -18.75 1.83
C LYS A 313 -7.22 -19.80 1.22
N GLY A 314 -8.26 -20.23 1.93
CA GLY A 314 -9.28 -21.12 1.40
C GLY A 314 -10.01 -20.55 0.17
N HIS A 315 -10.28 -19.24 0.13
CA HIS A 315 -10.87 -18.58 -1.04
C HIS A 315 -9.91 -18.49 -2.23
N VAL A 316 -8.62 -18.25 -1.97
CA VAL A 316 -7.57 -18.28 -2.99
C VAL A 316 -7.40 -19.69 -3.55
N ASP A 317 -7.45 -20.72 -2.70
CA ASP A 317 -7.37 -22.12 -3.12
C ASP A 317 -8.60 -22.50 -3.97
N LEU A 318 -9.80 -22.05 -3.58
CA LEU A 318 -11.03 -22.21 -4.38
C LEU A 318 -10.92 -21.50 -5.74
N LEU A 319 -10.41 -20.27 -5.77
CA LEU A 319 -10.14 -19.55 -7.02
C LEU A 319 -9.10 -20.28 -7.87
N ARG A 320 -8.07 -20.85 -7.25
CA ARG A 320 -7.03 -21.62 -7.95
C ARG A 320 -7.61 -22.89 -8.56
N VAL A 321 -8.45 -23.61 -7.83
CA VAL A 321 -9.19 -24.78 -8.34
C VAL A 321 -10.13 -24.38 -9.46
N LEU A 322 -10.88 -23.29 -9.31
CA LEU A 322 -11.79 -22.79 -10.36
C LEU A 322 -11.02 -22.37 -11.61
N VAL A 323 -9.89 -21.68 -11.47
CA VAL A 323 -9.02 -21.28 -12.59
C VAL A 323 -8.38 -22.50 -13.26
N LEU A 324 -7.98 -23.52 -12.51
CA LEU A 324 -7.46 -24.77 -13.08
C LEU A 324 -8.56 -25.60 -13.76
N ALA A 325 -9.79 -25.58 -13.23
CA ALA A 325 -10.94 -26.27 -13.81
C ALA A 325 -11.58 -25.52 -14.99
N THR A 326 -11.39 -24.21 -15.09
CA THR A 326 -11.81 -23.38 -16.24
C THR A 326 -10.69 -23.06 -17.20
N ALA A 327 -9.45 -23.46 -16.90
CA ALA A 327 -8.38 -23.48 -17.87
C ALA A 327 -8.82 -24.43 -18.98
N PRO A 328 -9.05 -23.95 -20.22
CA PRO A 328 -9.41 -24.82 -21.31
C PRO A 328 -8.28 -25.85 -21.44
N GLU A 329 -8.63 -27.15 -21.42
CA GLU A 329 -7.71 -28.17 -21.94
C GLU A 329 -7.17 -27.67 -23.28
N PRO A 330 -5.88 -27.87 -23.59
CA PRO A 330 -5.29 -27.36 -24.81
C PRO A 330 -5.98 -28.01 -26.01
N ILE A 331 -7.01 -27.33 -26.52
CA ILE A 331 -7.66 -27.63 -27.78
C ILE A 331 -6.64 -27.27 -28.85
N ASN A 332 -5.96 -28.29 -29.34
CA ASN A 332 -5.00 -28.32 -30.45
C ASN A 332 -3.67 -27.57 -30.22
N PRO A 333 -2.52 -28.26 -30.33
CA PRO A 333 -1.19 -27.65 -30.23
C PRO A 333 -0.80 -26.76 -31.44
N GLU A 334 -1.70 -26.53 -32.39
CA GLU A 334 -1.40 -25.80 -33.63
C GLU A 334 -1.91 -24.36 -33.69
N ASP A 335 -2.77 -23.93 -32.75
CA ASP A 335 -3.18 -22.53 -32.68
C ASP A 335 -2.12 -21.72 -31.93
N LYS A 336 -1.21 -21.13 -32.72
CA LYS A 336 -0.11 -20.24 -32.34
C LYS A 336 -0.59 -18.92 -31.73
N SER A 337 -1.36 -18.97 -30.65
CA SER A 337 -1.33 -17.90 -29.66
C SER A 337 0.09 -17.90 -29.08
N GLU A 338 0.78 -16.76 -29.11
CA GLU A 338 2.07 -16.58 -28.44
C GLU A 338 2.09 -17.35 -27.13
N SER A 339 2.99 -18.34 -27.06
CA SER A 339 3.09 -19.20 -25.89
C SER A 339 3.23 -18.31 -24.65
N PHE A 340 2.63 -18.71 -23.52
CA PHE A 340 2.79 -17.99 -22.26
C PHE A 340 4.28 -17.68 -21.96
N ALA A 341 5.18 -18.59 -22.35
CA ALA A 341 6.62 -18.40 -22.27
C ALA A 341 7.12 -17.20 -23.11
N SER A 342 6.64 -17.00 -24.34
CA SER A 342 7.01 -15.85 -25.19
C SER A 342 6.54 -14.52 -24.59
N ARG A 343 5.31 -14.46 -24.06
CA ARG A 343 4.79 -13.25 -23.41
C ARG A 343 5.56 -12.90 -22.13
N VAL A 344 5.90 -13.91 -21.32
CA VAL A 344 6.70 -13.71 -20.10
C VAL A 344 8.13 -13.29 -20.46
N LYS A 345 8.74 -13.87 -21.49
CA LYS A 345 10.06 -13.45 -22.00
C LYS A 345 10.05 -12.00 -22.44
N HIS A 346 9.06 -11.59 -23.24
CA HIS A 346 8.91 -10.20 -23.67
C HIS A 346 8.71 -9.25 -22.48
N ALA A 347 7.85 -9.60 -21.52
CA ALA A 347 7.62 -8.79 -20.31
C ALA A 347 8.87 -8.67 -19.40
N CYS A 348 9.71 -9.71 -19.38
CA CYS A 348 10.99 -9.70 -18.66
C CYS A 348 12.15 -9.11 -19.48
N GLY A 349 11.92 -8.66 -20.72
CA GLY A 349 12.97 -8.15 -21.61
C GLY A 349 14.02 -9.20 -21.99
N MET A 350 13.65 -10.47 -21.98
CA MET A 350 14.53 -11.60 -22.27
C MET A 350 14.40 -12.04 -23.73
N SER A 351 15.53 -12.46 -24.33
CA SER A 351 15.56 -13.02 -25.69
C SER A 351 14.70 -14.29 -25.81
N GLU A 352 14.11 -14.51 -26.99
CA GLU A 352 13.30 -15.70 -27.27
C GLU A 352 14.08 -17.02 -27.12
N SER A 353 15.40 -16.98 -27.29
CA SER A 353 16.30 -18.13 -27.14
C SER A 353 16.50 -18.60 -25.69
N VAL A 354 16.03 -17.83 -24.71
CA VAL A 354 16.25 -18.13 -23.29
C VAL A 354 15.41 -19.34 -22.85
N THR A 355 16.01 -20.26 -22.10
CA THR A 355 15.31 -21.47 -21.60
C THR A 355 14.25 -21.09 -20.57
N THR A 356 13.17 -21.89 -20.48
CA THR A 356 12.08 -21.68 -19.51
C THR A 356 12.57 -21.65 -18.06
N LYS A 357 13.64 -22.40 -17.74
CA LYS A 357 14.29 -22.38 -16.42
C LYS A 357 14.88 -21.01 -16.09
N ALA A 358 15.60 -20.40 -17.02
CA ALA A 358 16.17 -19.05 -16.84
C ALA A 358 15.08 -17.97 -16.73
N VAL A 359 13.97 -18.13 -17.45
CA VAL A 359 12.79 -17.25 -17.30
C VAL A 359 12.20 -17.35 -15.89
N LEU A 360 12.05 -18.56 -15.35
CA LEU A 360 11.53 -18.76 -13.98
C LEU A 360 12.47 -18.19 -12.91
N GLU A 361 13.78 -18.32 -13.09
CA GLU A 361 14.77 -17.72 -12.18
C GLU A 361 14.69 -16.19 -12.20
N GLU A 362 14.52 -15.59 -13.38
CA GLU A 362 14.39 -14.15 -13.54
C GLU A 362 13.08 -13.61 -12.97
N VAL A 363 11.95 -14.28 -13.23
CA VAL A 363 10.67 -13.97 -12.59
C VAL A 363 10.79 -14.07 -11.06
N GLY A 364 11.44 -15.12 -10.56
CA GLY A 364 11.72 -15.29 -9.13
C GLY A 364 12.58 -14.15 -8.57
N ARG A 365 13.58 -13.68 -9.31
CA ARG A 365 14.42 -12.52 -8.95
C ARG A 365 13.61 -11.24 -8.88
N VAL A 366 12.75 -10.97 -9.87
CA VAL A 366 11.87 -9.79 -9.92
C VAL A 366 10.90 -9.80 -8.75
N VAL A 367 10.25 -10.94 -8.47
CA VAL A 367 9.34 -11.09 -7.32
C VAL A 367 10.07 -10.84 -6.00
N ARG A 368 11.26 -11.44 -5.80
CA ARG A 368 12.07 -11.20 -4.58
C ARG A 368 12.45 -9.72 -4.43
N LYS A 369 12.82 -9.05 -5.52
CA LYS A 369 13.15 -7.61 -5.52
C LYS A 369 11.93 -6.75 -5.16
N ALA A 370 10.76 -7.06 -5.72
CA ALA A 370 9.50 -6.39 -5.39
C ALA A 370 9.12 -6.60 -3.92
N HIS A 371 9.22 -7.84 -3.42
CA HIS A 371 8.95 -8.16 -2.01
C HIS A 371 9.92 -7.45 -1.05
N ARG A 372 11.21 -7.37 -1.41
CA ARG A 372 12.21 -6.62 -0.63
C ARG A 372 11.88 -5.13 -0.59
N ARG A 373 11.50 -4.54 -1.73
CA ARG A 373 11.06 -3.13 -1.80
C ARG A 373 9.81 -2.90 -0.95
N GLN A 374 8.83 -3.79 -1.02
CA GLN A 374 7.61 -3.70 -0.21
C GLN A 374 7.90 -3.83 1.28
N ARG A 375 8.79 -4.74 1.69
CA ARG A 375 9.25 -4.86 3.09
C ARG A 375 9.98 -3.61 3.56
N LEU A 376 10.82 -3.01 2.73
CA LEU A 376 11.49 -1.74 3.05
C LEU A 376 10.50 -0.60 3.23
N LEU A 377 9.48 -0.50 2.38
CA LEU A 377 8.42 0.50 2.52
C LEU A 377 7.62 0.27 3.81
N HIS A 378 7.25 -0.98 4.12
CA HIS A 378 6.55 -1.30 5.35
C HIS A 378 7.38 -1.07 6.62
N ALA A 379 8.67 -1.41 6.59
CA ALA A 379 9.60 -1.13 7.68
C ALA A 379 9.79 0.39 7.88
N GLY A 380 9.88 1.17 6.80
CA GLY A 380 9.94 2.63 6.85
C GLY A 380 8.67 3.25 7.43
N THR A 381 7.48 2.73 7.12
CA THR A 381 6.23 3.20 7.72
C THR A 381 6.07 2.80 9.18
N SER A 382 6.56 1.63 9.62
CA SER A 382 6.54 1.25 11.04
C SER A 382 7.53 2.06 11.88
N ALA A 383 8.66 2.49 11.31
CA ALA A 383 9.63 3.36 12.00
C ALA A 383 9.11 4.79 12.20
N LEU A 384 8.18 5.26 11.36
CA LEU A 384 7.55 6.59 11.49
C LEU A 384 6.42 6.64 12.53
N LEU A 385 5.98 5.49 13.04
CA LEU A 385 4.89 5.37 14.02
C LEU A 385 5.38 5.08 15.45
N ALA A 386 6.69 4.90 15.66
CA ALA A 386 7.26 4.80 17.00
C ALA A 386 7.51 6.22 17.55
N PRO A 387 7.06 6.55 18.78
CA PRO A 387 7.44 7.81 19.41
C PRO A 387 8.98 7.85 19.53
N PRO A 388 9.65 8.97 19.19
CA PRO A 388 11.09 9.04 19.22
C PRO A 388 11.55 8.88 20.67
N SER A 389 12.16 7.74 20.99
CA SER A 389 13.09 7.69 22.10
C SER A 389 14.24 8.65 21.74
N PRO A 390 14.73 9.47 22.68
CA PRO A 390 15.88 10.32 22.44
C PRO A 390 17.14 9.45 22.43
N SER A 391 17.30 8.61 21.40
CA SER A 391 18.52 7.85 21.20
C SER A 391 19.44 8.62 20.26
N VAL A 392 20.69 8.70 20.68
CA VAL A 392 21.88 9.25 20.01
C VAL A 392 21.95 8.92 18.51
N ASP A 393 21.29 7.85 18.07
CA ASP A 393 21.22 7.40 16.68
C ASP A 393 20.49 8.36 15.74
N LEU A 394 19.47 9.10 16.20
CA LEU A 394 18.77 10.08 15.34
C LEU A 394 19.68 11.29 15.05
N ALA A 395 20.46 11.73 16.03
CA ALA A 395 21.45 12.78 15.85
C ALA A 395 22.59 12.33 14.92
N ILE A 396 23.04 11.07 15.04
CA ILE A 396 24.02 10.48 14.11
C ILE A 396 23.43 10.37 12.69
N HIS A 397 22.17 9.95 12.55
CA HIS A 397 21.51 9.87 11.24
C HIS A 397 21.32 11.26 10.61
N LEU A 398 20.93 12.28 11.38
CA LEU A 398 20.80 13.64 10.86
C LEU A 398 22.15 14.20 10.41
N ASN A 399 23.20 13.99 11.21
CA ASN A 399 24.55 14.46 10.89
C ASN A 399 25.14 13.70 9.68
N THR A 400 24.86 12.40 9.53
CA THR A 400 25.24 11.63 8.34
C THR A 400 24.46 12.05 7.09
N THR A 401 23.17 12.41 7.21
CA THR A 401 22.42 12.96 6.09
C THR A 401 22.91 14.35 5.69
N GLU A 402 23.25 15.20 6.65
CA GLU A 402 23.75 16.55 6.40
C GLU A 402 25.12 16.51 5.71
N THR A 403 26.04 15.66 6.19
CA THR A 403 27.34 15.43 5.54
C THR A 403 27.20 14.81 4.14
N ALA A 404 26.21 13.93 3.93
CA ALA A 404 25.90 13.40 2.60
C ALA A 404 25.34 14.49 1.66
N HIS A 405 24.49 15.39 2.16
CA HIS A 405 23.98 16.53 1.40
C HIS A 405 25.10 17.50 1.01
N ILE A 406 26.01 17.82 1.93
CA ILE A 406 27.18 18.66 1.64
C ILE A 406 28.03 18.04 0.52
N ARG A 407 28.33 16.74 0.60
CA ARG A 407 29.08 16.02 -0.45
C ARG A 407 28.34 16.00 -1.79
N ALA A 408 27.01 15.86 -1.77
CA ALA A 408 26.21 15.89 -2.98
C ALA A 408 26.26 17.28 -3.65
N VAL A 409 26.17 18.34 -2.86
CA VAL A 409 26.30 19.73 -3.34
C VAL A 409 27.69 19.96 -3.91
N GLU A 410 28.76 19.57 -3.21
CA GLU A 410 30.14 19.67 -3.72
C GLU A 410 30.36 18.91 -5.03
N LEU A 411 29.74 17.74 -5.18
CA LEU A 411 29.85 16.95 -6.40
C LEU A 411 29.07 17.60 -7.56
N LEU A 412 27.91 18.19 -7.27
CA LEU A 412 27.12 18.93 -8.26
C LEU A 412 27.84 20.22 -8.69
N THR A 413 28.43 20.97 -7.76
CA THR A 413 29.21 22.18 -8.10
C THR A 413 30.45 21.83 -8.92
N ARG A 414 31.18 20.75 -8.58
CA ARG A 414 32.28 20.25 -9.41
C ARG A 414 31.83 19.81 -10.80
N LYS A 415 30.68 19.13 -10.91
CA LYS A 415 30.11 18.74 -12.22
C LYS A 415 29.68 19.96 -13.05
N ALA A 416 29.07 20.97 -12.42
CA ALA A 416 28.70 22.21 -13.09
C ALA A 416 29.93 22.98 -13.58
N ALA A 417 30.98 23.10 -12.74
CA ALA A 417 32.24 23.70 -13.15
C ALA A 417 32.92 22.94 -14.30
N LYS A 418 32.91 21.60 -14.26
CA LYS A 418 33.46 20.76 -15.34
C LYS A 418 32.64 20.89 -16.63
N ALA A 419 31.33 21.00 -16.55
CA ALA A 419 30.47 21.27 -17.70
C ALA A 419 30.75 22.65 -18.30
N GLY A 420 30.89 23.69 -17.47
CA GLY A 420 31.29 25.02 -17.91
C GLY A 420 32.65 25.05 -18.61
N ALA A 421 33.66 24.36 -18.05
CA ALA A 421 34.96 24.20 -18.69
C ALA A 421 34.89 23.43 -20.02
N GLY A 422 34.00 22.44 -20.12
CA GLY A 422 33.72 21.72 -21.36
C GLY A 422 33.09 22.62 -22.42
N GLN A 423 32.14 23.47 -22.03
CA GLN A 423 31.50 24.44 -22.91
C GLN A 423 32.52 25.46 -23.45
N ALA A 424 33.39 25.99 -22.59
CA ALA A 424 34.45 26.92 -23.00
C ALA A 424 35.39 26.29 -24.05
N ARG A 425 35.80 25.04 -23.84
CA ARG A 425 36.61 24.29 -24.83
C ARG A 425 35.86 24.03 -26.14
N ALA A 426 34.56 23.77 -26.09
CA ALA A 426 33.75 23.61 -27.29
C ALA A 426 33.75 24.89 -28.12
N VAL A 427 33.59 26.05 -27.47
CA VAL A 427 33.65 27.36 -28.13
C VAL A 427 35.04 27.64 -28.70
N GLU A 428 36.13 27.29 -27.99
CA GLU A 428 37.50 27.39 -28.51
C GLU A 428 37.71 26.51 -29.75
N VAL A 429 37.23 25.27 -29.74
CA VAL A 429 37.31 24.35 -30.88
C VAL A 429 36.51 24.87 -32.06
N GLU A 430 35.30 25.39 -31.85
CA GLU A 430 34.50 26.04 -32.90
C GLU A 430 35.20 27.27 -33.47
N GLY A 431 35.86 28.05 -32.61
CA GLY A 431 36.70 29.18 -33.02
C GLY A 431 37.86 28.74 -33.91
N VAL A 432 38.63 27.73 -33.50
CA VAL A 432 39.73 27.16 -34.29
C VAL A 432 39.21 26.61 -35.61
N ILE A 433 38.08 25.88 -35.63
CA ILE A 433 37.47 25.38 -36.87
C ILE A 433 37.05 26.54 -37.79
N SER A 434 36.50 27.63 -37.24
CA SER A 434 36.13 28.82 -38.01
C SER A 434 37.37 29.49 -38.62
N GLU A 435 38.44 29.65 -37.86
CA GLU A 435 39.71 30.21 -38.35
C GLU A 435 40.36 29.31 -39.41
N TRP A 436 40.34 27.99 -39.21
CA TRP A 436 40.81 27.02 -40.20
C TRP A 436 39.98 27.08 -41.48
N GLY A 437 38.65 27.21 -41.37
CA GLY A 437 37.76 27.41 -42.52
C GLY A 437 38.09 28.67 -43.32
N LYS A 438 38.45 29.77 -42.64
CA LYS A 438 38.92 31.01 -43.28
C LYS A 438 40.25 30.82 -44.00
N LEU A 439 41.20 30.10 -43.40
CA LEU A 439 42.51 29.81 -43.99
C LEU A 439 42.44 28.89 -45.21
N VAL A 440 41.53 27.91 -45.19
CA VAL A 440 41.35 26.94 -46.28
C VAL A 440 40.45 27.51 -47.40
N GLY A 441 39.93 28.74 -47.25
CA GLY A 441 39.12 29.40 -48.28
C GLY A 441 37.73 28.78 -48.46
N VAL A 442 37.23 28.04 -47.46
CA VAL A 442 35.87 27.49 -47.48
C VAL A 442 34.91 28.59 -47.05
N VAL A 443 34.65 29.54 -47.95
CA VAL A 443 33.52 30.47 -47.82
C VAL A 443 32.25 29.65 -48.02
N LYS A 444 31.58 29.28 -46.93
CA LYS A 444 30.21 28.76 -46.99
C LYS A 444 29.31 29.88 -47.53
N SER A 445 28.82 29.71 -48.76
CA SER A 445 27.66 30.44 -49.29
C SER A 445 26.41 30.10 -48.50
#